data_AF-A0A2E7KYI9-F1
#
_entry.id   AF-A0A2E7KYI9-F1
#
_cell.length_a   1.000
_cell.length_b   1.000
_cell.length_c   1.000
_cell.angle_alpha   90.00
_cell.angle_beta   90.00
_cell.angle_gamma   90.00
#
_symmetry.space_group_name_H-M   'P 1'
#
loop_
_entity.id
_entity.type
_entity.pdbx_description
1 polymer ?
#
loop_
_entity_poly.entity_id
_entity_poly.type
_entity_poly.pdbx_seq_one_letter_code
_entity_poly.pdbx_strand_id
1 'polypeptide(L)'
;DRSFHPITPNIRQVDAFNNYTAGAGHALATSAAFPESYREKMAFIGGPTGHLLGMYEMIPTGAGYKAKNAYAFLASADEWFSPVAAEVGPDGHLWVADWYNFIIQHNPTPSKGRGGYDAKNGKGNAHVNPNRDRGHGRIYRVVWEDAPKSKIKSLAGASDNQLVSALDSDNLFWRHTAQRLLVDEAKKGAVPGLKKKVTAGGIGAIQALWSLKGIGALDPDTHQAALMSKDPALRRNAINALGNDAAALQLFFDTAVVQDKELIVRLAAFNKMVQFKDQKTISLAAKELIKDFSNASEPWLSQSLRNAGAGPVQRGPFKLGKELLVNGSFEKLNGDFAAGWTGRSFRGAAQHKLANIPRTGKHSIEISADKASEWGVTMNVPIDMNSEYELSAWVKTENVGGGGRGALLYVSAHPDAPGSNGIKGTKDWTQIKLRFNSGSQKVASINCLLGGWGVSTGKAWWDDVSLRKVEYETITGEESEVTKGDVERGKKIFNTHPIANCARCHAVNGEGGPVGPALDTIATRKQEDYILESLVDPGATIAEGFQGQVSPMPPMGVLLTQQELADVMAYLMTLK
;
A
#
# COMPACT_ATOMS: atom_id res chain seq x y z
N ASP A 1 -10.03 -11.15 6.47
CA ASP A 1 -10.74 -12.36 6.91
C ASP A 1 -9.78 -13.15 7.79
N ARG A 2 -10.20 -13.50 9.01
CA ARG A 2 -9.40 -14.29 9.97
C ARG A 2 -9.92 -15.71 10.11
N SER A 3 -10.87 -16.10 9.25
CA SER A 3 -11.47 -17.42 9.19
C SER A 3 -10.44 -18.54 9.28
N PHE A 4 -10.82 -19.62 9.94
CA PHE A 4 -10.00 -20.79 10.19
C PHE A 4 -10.61 -21.97 9.44
N HIS A 5 -9.82 -22.65 8.61
CA HIS A 5 -10.33 -23.66 7.66
C HIS A 5 -9.71 -25.05 7.90
N PRO A 6 -9.97 -25.68 9.06
CA PRO A 6 -9.49 -27.03 9.32
C PRO A 6 -10.23 -28.06 8.46
N ILE A 7 -9.60 -29.20 8.23
CA ILE A 7 -10.22 -30.34 7.50
C ILE A 7 -10.85 -31.38 8.44
N THR A 8 -10.80 -31.11 9.75
CA THR A 8 -11.36 -31.97 10.81
C THR A 8 -12.13 -31.11 11.81
N PRO A 9 -13.24 -31.61 12.40
CA PRO A 9 -13.90 -30.93 13.50
C PRO A 9 -13.11 -31.02 14.81
N ASN A 10 -12.14 -31.94 14.91
CA ASN A 10 -11.35 -32.18 16.12
C ASN A 10 -10.21 -31.17 16.25
N ILE A 11 -10.55 -29.89 16.36
CA ILE A 11 -9.61 -28.79 16.57
C ILE A 11 -9.57 -28.36 18.04
N ARG A 12 -8.51 -27.62 18.41
CA ARG A 12 -8.24 -27.23 19.79
C ARG A 12 -8.16 -25.72 19.91
N GLN A 13 -9.30 -25.06 19.84
CA GLN A 13 -9.39 -23.63 20.07
C GLN A 13 -9.89 -23.35 21.48
N VAL A 14 -9.32 -22.32 22.10
CA VAL A 14 -9.65 -21.91 23.48
C VAL A 14 -10.34 -20.54 23.51
N ASP A 15 -10.19 -19.79 22.42
CA ASP A 15 -10.76 -18.49 22.14
C ASP A 15 -10.83 -18.28 20.62
N ALA A 16 -11.46 -17.18 20.20
CA ALA A 16 -11.64 -16.80 18.79
C ALA A 16 -12.03 -18.00 17.89
N PHE A 17 -13.03 -18.78 18.32
CA PHE A 17 -13.48 -19.99 17.62
C PHE A 17 -13.71 -19.72 16.12
N ASN A 18 -13.27 -20.67 15.29
CA ASN A 18 -13.25 -20.59 13.84
C ASN A 18 -12.40 -19.43 13.27
N ASN A 19 -11.51 -18.83 14.07
CA ASN A 19 -10.56 -17.82 13.62
C ASN A 19 -9.12 -18.12 14.08
N TYR A 20 -8.15 -17.52 13.41
CA TYR A 20 -6.78 -17.50 13.91
C TYR A 20 -6.68 -16.66 15.19
N THR A 21 -6.32 -17.31 16.30
CA THR A 21 -6.04 -16.67 17.59
C THR A 21 -4.53 -16.46 17.83
N ALA A 22 -3.71 -17.46 17.45
CA ALA A 22 -2.26 -17.45 17.59
C ALA A 22 -1.63 -18.19 16.40
N GLY A 23 -1.34 -17.44 15.33
CA GLY A 23 -0.52 -17.95 14.22
C GLY A 23 0.91 -18.18 14.69
N ALA A 24 1.52 -19.30 14.29
CA ALA A 24 2.87 -19.71 14.70
C ALA A 24 3.81 -19.75 13.49
N GLY A 25 4.88 -18.96 13.56
CA GLY A 25 5.83 -18.79 12.46
C GLY A 25 5.20 -18.23 11.19
N HIS A 26 6.04 -17.81 10.24
CA HIS A 26 5.59 -17.51 8.89
C HIS A 26 6.74 -17.60 7.89
N ALA A 27 6.42 -17.94 6.65
CA ALA A 27 7.32 -17.81 5.50
C ALA A 27 6.62 -17.14 4.33
N LEU A 28 7.35 -16.36 3.54
CA LEU A 28 6.90 -15.88 2.24
C LEU A 28 7.49 -16.77 1.13
N ALA A 29 6.74 -17.00 0.05
CA ALA A 29 7.20 -17.73 -1.13
C ALA A 29 8.30 -16.95 -1.89
N THR A 30 9.53 -16.98 -1.38
CA THR A 30 10.64 -16.09 -1.79
C THR A 30 11.66 -16.76 -2.72
N SER A 31 11.22 -17.79 -3.44
CA SER A 31 12.04 -18.58 -4.36
C SER A 31 11.33 -18.87 -5.69
N ALA A 32 12.11 -18.99 -6.78
CA ALA A 32 11.63 -19.52 -8.06
C ALA A 32 11.12 -20.97 -7.99
N ALA A 33 11.40 -21.71 -6.91
CA ALA A 33 10.88 -23.05 -6.66
C ALA A 33 9.41 -23.09 -6.23
N PHE A 34 8.73 -21.95 -6.16
CA PHE A 34 7.27 -21.85 -6.08
C PHE A 34 6.66 -21.53 -7.45
N PRO A 35 5.37 -21.84 -7.68
CA PRO A 35 4.62 -21.34 -8.83
C PRO A 35 4.67 -19.81 -8.90
N GLU A 36 4.72 -19.23 -10.11
CA GLU A 36 4.80 -17.77 -10.29
C GLU A 36 3.66 -17.02 -9.61
N SER A 37 2.46 -17.60 -9.56
CA SER A 37 1.31 -17.03 -8.86
C SER A 37 1.51 -16.85 -7.36
N TYR A 38 2.47 -17.57 -6.75
CA TYR A 38 2.72 -17.53 -5.30
C TYR A 38 3.88 -16.60 -4.93
N ARG A 39 4.86 -16.47 -5.82
CA ARG A 39 6.14 -15.80 -5.55
C ARG A 39 5.92 -14.37 -5.05
N GLU A 40 6.51 -14.06 -3.89
CA GLU A 40 6.46 -12.75 -3.23
C GLU A 40 5.03 -12.26 -2.90
N LYS A 41 4.02 -13.14 -2.99
CA LYS A 41 2.60 -12.82 -2.80
C LYS A 41 1.94 -13.68 -1.73
N MET A 42 2.41 -14.91 -1.54
CA MET A 42 1.82 -15.85 -0.59
C MET A 42 2.69 -16.00 0.65
N ALA A 43 2.06 -15.84 1.82
CA ALA A 43 2.61 -16.16 3.13
C ALA A 43 2.02 -17.46 3.67
N PHE A 44 2.84 -18.29 4.31
CA PHE A 44 2.46 -19.55 4.95
C PHE A 44 2.55 -19.39 6.46
N ILE A 45 1.44 -19.59 7.19
CA ILE A 45 1.35 -19.30 8.63
C ILE A 45 0.84 -20.54 9.37
N GLY A 46 1.56 -20.98 10.41
CA GLY A 46 1.16 -22.12 11.23
C GLY A 46 -0.14 -21.85 11.99
N GLY A 47 -1.11 -22.74 11.87
CA GLY A 47 -2.34 -22.80 12.66
C GLY A 47 -2.36 -24.08 13.49
N PRO A 48 -1.48 -24.23 14.50
CA PRO A 48 -1.29 -25.51 15.18
C PRO A 48 -2.54 -25.99 15.93
N THR A 49 -3.37 -25.05 16.41
CA THR A 49 -4.67 -25.36 17.05
C THR A 49 -5.70 -25.98 16.10
N GLY A 50 -5.47 -25.88 14.79
CA GLY A 50 -6.36 -26.37 13.74
C GLY A 50 -5.75 -27.41 12.84
N HIS A 51 -4.55 -27.88 13.18
CA HIS A 51 -3.85 -28.89 12.41
C HIS A 51 -3.64 -28.47 10.95
N LEU A 52 -3.24 -27.22 10.73
CA LEU A 52 -3.08 -26.67 9.38
C LEU A 52 -1.98 -25.61 9.28
N LEU A 53 -1.42 -25.48 8.08
CA LEU A 53 -0.61 -24.35 7.63
C LEU A 53 -1.49 -23.51 6.69
N GLY A 54 -1.82 -22.29 7.08
CA GLY A 54 -2.62 -21.37 6.26
C GLY A 54 -1.79 -20.72 5.16
N MET A 55 -2.43 -20.40 4.04
CA MET A 55 -1.86 -19.60 2.97
C MET A 55 -2.61 -18.27 2.87
N TYR A 56 -1.84 -17.19 2.93
CA TYR A 56 -2.34 -15.82 2.94
C TYR A 56 -1.80 -15.06 1.77
N GLU A 57 -2.70 -14.50 0.97
CA GLU A 57 -2.34 -13.55 -0.07
C GLU A 57 -2.03 -12.19 0.56
N MET A 58 -0.83 -11.67 0.31
CA MET A 58 -0.36 -10.38 0.78
C MET A 58 -0.68 -9.32 -0.27
N ILE A 59 -1.65 -8.46 0.04
CA ILE A 59 -2.19 -7.46 -0.89
C ILE A 59 -1.72 -6.08 -0.44
N PRO A 60 -0.96 -5.33 -1.28
CA PRO A 60 -0.64 -3.93 -1.00
C PRO A 60 -1.92 -3.10 -0.81
N THR A 61 -2.03 -2.39 0.31
CA THR A 61 -3.20 -1.58 0.67
C THR A 61 -2.75 -0.35 1.45
N GLY A 62 -3.02 0.84 0.91
CA GLY A 62 -2.58 2.11 1.51
C GLY A 62 -1.06 2.16 1.68
N ALA A 63 -0.61 2.59 2.86
CA ALA A 63 0.81 2.62 3.22
C ALA A 63 1.37 1.27 3.73
N GLY A 64 0.61 0.17 3.59
CA GLY A 64 0.99 -1.15 4.12
C GLY A 64 0.43 -2.32 3.30
N TYR A 65 0.11 -3.41 4.00
CA TYR A 65 -0.39 -4.65 3.40
C TYR A 65 -1.59 -5.18 4.17
N LYS A 66 -2.53 -5.79 3.44
CA LYS A 66 -3.62 -6.59 3.97
C LYS A 66 -3.32 -8.06 3.66
N ALA A 67 -3.35 -8.92 4.68
CA ALA A 67 -3.32 -10.36 4.49
C ALA A 67 -4.74 -10.89 4.27
N LYS A 68 -4.97 -11.60 3.17
CA LYS A 68 -6.23 -12.28 2.88
C LYS A 68 -6.00 -13.78 3.02
N ASN A 69 -6.72 -14.42 3.95
CA ASN A 69 -6.71 -15.88 4.04
C ASN A 69 -7.24 -16.46 2.73
N ALA A 70 -6.42 -17.23 2.04
CA ALA A 70 -6.78 -17.86 0.78
C ALA A 70 -7.31 -19.27 1.04
N TYR A 71 -6.46 -20.15 1.58
CA TYR A 71 -6.75 -21.58 1.81
C TYR A 71 -5.88 -22.15 2.92
N ALA A 72 -6.24 -23.31 3.46
CA ALA A 72 -5.28 -24.16 4.17
C ALA A 72 -4.35 -24.82 3.13
N PHE A 73 -3.05 -24.48 3.16
CA PHE A 73 -2.06 -25.02 2.24
C PHE A 73 -1.71 -26.48 2.55
N LEU A 74 -1.48 -26.77 3.83
CA LEU A 74 -1.34 -28.12 4.37
C LEU A 74 -2.33 -28.25 5.51
N ALA A 75 -3.01 -29.38 5.59
CA ALA A 75 -3.86 -29.68 6.73
C ALA A 75 -3.86 -31.18 6.99
N SER A 76 -4.11 -31.56 8.23
CA SER A 76 -4.16 -32.97 8.64
C SER A 76 -5.39 -33.25 9.48
N ALA A 77 -5.92 -34.46 9.34
CA ALA A 77 -6.91 -35.01 10.27
C ALA A 77 -6.25 -35.65 11.50
N ASP A 78 -4.92 -35.83 11.48
CA ASP A 78 -4.12 -36.24 12.63
C ASP A 78 -4.06 -35.09 13.65
N GLU A 79 -4.72 -35.29 14.80
CA GLU A 79 -4.81 -34.31 15.90
C GLU A 79 -3.46 -33.96 16.56
N TRP A 80 -2.38 -34.66 16.17
CA TRP A 80 -1.03 -34.35 16.64
C TRP A 80 -0.31 -33.38 15.70
N PHE A 81 -0.76 -33.19 14.46
CA PHE A 81 -0.15 -32.23 13.53
C PHE A 81 -0.32 -30.81 14.05
N SER A 82 0.78 -30.18 14.40
CA SER A 82 0.88 -28.87 15.03
C SER A 82 2.02 -28.07 14.37
N PRO A 83 1.82 -27.56 13.14
CA PRO A 83 2.83 -26.76 12.46
C PRO A 83 3.09 -25.46 13.22
N VAL A 84 4.36 -25.25 13.58
CA VAL A 84 4.79 -24.09 14.40
C VAL A 84 5.77 -23.17 13.69
N ALA A 85 6.40 -23.62 12.61
CA ALA A 85 7.22 -22.78 11.75
C ALA A 85 7.19 -23.28 10.31
N ALA A 86 7.35 -22.35 9.38
CA ALA A 86 7.60 -22.64 7.98
C ALA A 86 8.72 -21.71 7.49
N GLU A 87 9.57 -22.18 6.59
CA GLU A 87 10.70 -21.44 6.02
C GLU A 87 11.00 -21.87 4.58
N VAL A 88 11.57 -20.97 3.78
CA VAL A 88 12.09 -21.32 2.44
C VAL A 88 13.55 -21.74 2.56
N GLY A 89 13.84 -22.98 2.15
CA GLY A 89 15.16 -23.58 2.30
C GLY A 89 16.20 -23.15 1.24
N PRO A 90 17.47 -23.54 1.40
CA PRO A 90 18.53 -23.33 0.40
C PRO A 90 18.26 -24.01 -0.96
N ASP A 91 17.44 -25.04 -0.94
CA ASP A 91 16.95 -25.73 -2.13
C ASP A 91 15.77 -25.01 -2.81
N GLY A 92 15.22 -23.98 -2.17
CA GLY A 92 14.11 -23.16 -2.66
C GLY A 92 12.72 -23.65 -2.24
N HIS A 93 12.62 -24.82 -1.62
CA HIS A 93 11.35 -25.42 -1.27
C HIS A 93 10.87 -24.96 0.12
N LEU A 94 9.59 -25.19 0.41
CA LEU A 94 9.02 -24.89 1.73
C LEU A 94 9.36 -26.01 2.72
N TRP A 95 9.93 -25.65 3.85
CA TRP A 95 10.18 -26.55 4.98
C TRP A 95 9.22 -26.18 6.11
N VAL A 96 8.59 -27.18 6.73
CA VAL A 96 7.62 -26.97 7.81
C VAL A 96 8.06 -27.76 9.01
N ALA A 97 8.28 -27.06 10.13
CA ALA A 97 8.50 -27.68 11.43
C ALA A 97 7.16 -27.90 12.11
N ASP A 98 6.83 -29.17 12.30
CA ASP A 98 5.67 -29.63 13.04
C ASP A 98 6.12 -30.10 14.43
N TRP A 99 5.55 -29.47 15.45
CA TRP A 99 5.84 -29.81 16.83
C TRP A 99 5.32 -31.21 17.21
N TYR A 100 4.43 -31.80 16.40
CA TYR A 100 3.83 -33.11 16.58
C TYR A 100 3.31 -33.34 18.01
N ASN A 101 2.38 -32.50 18.44
CA ASN A 101 1.88 -32.52 19.80
C ASN A 101 0.36 -32.42 19.85
N PHE A 102 -0.26 -33.28 20.65
CA PHE A 102 -1.69 -33.23 20.91
C PHE A 102 -2.06 -32.00 21.76
N ILE A 103 -1.16 -31.56 22.65
CA ILE A 103 -1.42 -30.44 23.56
C ILE A 103 -0.42 -29.33 23.32
N ILE A 104 -0.89 -28.27 22.67
CA ILE A 104 -0.08 -27.09 22.37
C ILE A 104 -0.38 -25.90 23.28
N GLN A 105 -1.53 -25.86 23.96
CA GLN A 105 -1.91 -24.75 24.85
C GLN A 105 -1.35 -24.94 26.26
N HIS A 106 -1.10 -23.82 26.93
CA HIS A 106 -0.86 -23.81 28.37
C HIS A 106 -2.16 -23.66 29.17
N ASN A 107 -3.06 -22.77 28.69
CA ASN A 107 -4.33 -22.38 29.32
C ASN A 107 -5.43 -22.17 28.27
N PRO A 108 -6.71 -22.12 28.69
CA PRO A 108 -7.21 -22.36 30.05
C PRO A 108 -7.08 -23.83 30.45
N THR A 109 -7.00 -24.10 31.76
CA THR A 109 -7.06 -25.46 32.31
C THR A 109 -8.41 -26.10 31.97
N PRO A 110 -8.44 -27.22 31.24
CA PRO A 110 -9.68 -27.93 30.97
C PRO A 110 -10.40 -28.34 32.27
N SER A 111 -11.72 -28.33 32.25
CA SER A 111 -12.58 -28.94 33.27
C SER A 111 -13.56 -29.92 32.64
N LYS A 112 -14.26 -30.75 33.43
CA LYS A 112 -15.30 -31.64 32.90
C LYS A 112 -16.38 -30.88 32.11
N GLY A 113 -16.78 -29.70 32.60
CA GLY A 113 -17.76 -28.83 31.93
C GLY A 113 -17.19 -28.00 30.78
N ARG A 114 -15.86 -27.88 30.66
CA ARG A 114 -15.17 -27.10 29.62
C ARG A 114 -13.95 -27.85 29.12
N GLY A 115 -14.09 -28.60 28.03
CA GLY A 115 -13.01 -29.40 27.43
C GLY A 115 -12.97 -30.87 27.88
N GLY A 116 -13.96 -31.34 28.67
CA GLY A 116 -14.20 -32.77 28.94
C GLY A 116 -13.16 -33.47 29.81
N TYR A 117 -12.21 -32.74 30.38
CA TYR A 117 -11.08 -33.28 31.15
C TYR A 117 -10.87 -32.45 32.42
N ASP A 118 -10.84 -33.06 33.61
CA ASP A 118 -10.57 -32.33 34.88
C ASP A 118 -9.07 -32.15 35.08
N ALA A 119 -8.47 -31.24 34.31
CA ALA A 119 -7.04 -31.04 34.33
C ALA A 119 -6.60 -30.32 35.62
N LYS A 120 -5.37 -30.58 36.07
CA LYS A 120 -4.71 -29.84 37.15
C LYS A 120 -3.52 -29.07 36.62
N ASN A 121 -3.22 -27.92 37.19
CA ASN A 121 -2.06 -27.12 36.84
C ASN A 121 -0.81 -27.71 37.48
N GLY A 122 0.28 -27.77 36.71
CA GLY A 122 1.60 -28.17 37.17
C GLY A 122 2.51 -26.96 37.38
N LYS A 123 3.82 -27.23 37.44
CA LYS A 123 4.85 -26.18 37.54
C LYS A 123 4.75 -25.20 36.36
N GLY A 124 4.79 -23.89 36.65
CA GLY A 124 4.62 -22.85 35.62
C GLY A 124 3.17 -22.61 35.20
N ASN A 125 2.20 -23.11 35.97
CA ASN A 125 0.77 -22.92 35.75
C ASN A 125 0.20 -23.51 34.45
N ALA A 126 0.95 -24.36 33.74
CA ALA A 126 0.43 -25.13 32.61
C ALA A 126 -0.31 -26.38 33.08
N HIS A 127 -1.43 -26.72 32.46
CA HIS A 127 -2.14 -27.95 32.84
C HIS A 127 -1.33 -29.21 32.51
N VAL A 128 -1.33 -30.16 33.44
CA VAL A 128 -0.69 -31.47 33.30
C VAL A 128 -1.56 -32.33 32.41
N ASN A 129 -1.00 -32.79 31.29
CA ASN A 129 -1.68 -33.64 30.34
C ASN A 129 -0.73 -34.77 29.89
N PRO A 130 -1.12 -36.05 30.04
CA PRO A 130 -0.28 -37.18 29.63
C PRO A 130 -0.03 -37.21 28.12
N ASN A 131 -0.88 -36.58 27.31
CA ASN A 131 -0.71 -36.53 25.85
C ASN A 131 0.25 -35.43 25.39
N ARG A 132 0.87 -34.68 26.32
CA ARG A 132 1.90 -33.70 25.96
C ARG A 132 3.20 -34.42 25.66
N ASP A 133 3.52 -34.57 24.39
CA ASP A 133 4.79 -35.16 23.97
C ASP A 133 5.97 -34.19 24.19
N ARG A 134 7.14 -34.75 24.45
CA ARG A 134 8.40 -34.02 24.73
C ARG A 134 9.59 -34.55 23.96
N GLY A 135 9.40 -35.57 23.12
CA GLY A 135 10.49 -36.32 22.49
C GLY A 135 10.45 -36.34 20.97
N HIS A 136 9.34 -35.93 20.37
CA HIS A 136 9.09 -36.07 18.95
C HIS A 136 8.78 -34.72 18.29
N GLY A 137 9.00 -34.69 16.99
CA GLY A 137 8.70 -33.60 16.08
C GLY A 137 8.81 -34.13 14.66
N ARG A 138 8.21 -33.43 13.70
CA ARG A 138 8.26 -33.78 12.27
C ARG A 138 8.77 -32.60 11.47
N ILE A 139 9.55 -32.88 10.43
CA ILE A 139 9.96 -31.90 9.44
C ILE A 139 9.40 -32.33 8.09
N TYR A 140 8.55 -31.47 7.52
CA TYR A 140 8.05 -31.66 6.16
C TYR A 140 8.86 -30.79 5.20
N ARG A 141 9.15 -31.34 4.02
CA ARG A 141 9.69 -30.62 2.87
C ARG A 141 8.66 -30.69 1.76
N VAL A 142 8.04 -29.57 1.42
CA VAL A 142 7.00 -29.48 0.40
C VAL A 142 7.60 -28.97 -0.90
N VAL A 143 7.52 -29.80 -1.94
CA VAL A 143 8.18 -29.60 -3.22
C VAL A 143 7.11 -29.42 -4.30
N TRP A 144 7.22 -28.33 -5.07
CA TRP A 144 6.46 -28.19 -6.31
C TRP A 144 7.10 -29.06 -7.40
N GLU A 145 6.28 -29.82 -8.12
CA GLU A 145 6.75 -30.80 -9.11
C GLU A 145 7.63 -30.18 -10.19
N ASP A 146 7.27 -28.99 -10.69
CA ASP A 146 8.02 -28.27 -11.72
C ASP A 146 9.10 -27.34 -11.15
N ALA A 147 9.45 -27.47 -9.87
CA ALA A 147 10.41 -26.58 -9.24
C ALA A 147 11.79 -26.67 -9.91
N PRO A 148 12.38 -25.53 -10.33
CA PRO A 148 13.75 -25.52 -10.82
C PRO A 148 14.73 -25.97 -9.73
N LYS A 149 15.80 -26.67 -10.15
CA LYS A 149 16.89 -27.01 -9.25
C LYS A 149 17.60 -25.74 -8.79
N SER A 150 17.86 -25.65 -7.47
CA SER A 150 18.66 -24.57 -6.90
C SER A 150 20.04 -24.48 -7.58
N LYS A 151 20.38 -23.28 -8.07
CA LYS A 151 21.61 -22.99 -8.82
C LYS A 151 22.85 -22.90 -7.92
N ILE A 152 22.66 -22.48 -6.67
CA ILE A 152 23.73 -22.35 -5.67
C ILE A 152 23.63 -23.56 -4.72
N LYS A 153 24.75 -24.25 -4.52
CA LYS A 153 24.85 -25.38 -3.58
C LYS A 153 25.59 -25.03 -2.30
N SER A 154 26.53 -24.09 -2.38
CA SER A 154 27.32 -23.59 -1.25
C SER A 154 27.88 -22.21 -1.60
N LEU A 155 28.08 -21.39 -0.57
CA LEU A 155 28.85 -20.15 -0.64
C LEU A 155 30.12 -20.22 0.24
N ALA A 156 30.44 -21.39 0.78
CA ALA A 156 31.66 -21.58 1.56
C ALA A 156 32.89 -21.32 0.66
N GLY A 157 33.76 -20.40 1.09
CA GLY A 157 34.95 -20.01 0.34
C GLY A 157 34.67 -19.22 -0.94
N ALA A 158 33.45 -18.68 -1.13
CA ALA A 158 33.13 -17.86 -2.28
C ALA A 158 33.95 -16.56 -2.29
N SER A 159 34.44 -16.17 -3.47
CA SER A 159 35.09 -14.88 -3.71
C SER A 159 34.09 -13.71 -3.65
N ASP A 160 34.60 -12.49 -3.49
CA ASP A 160 33.82 -11.25 -3.48
C ASP A 160 32.88 -11.15 -4.70
N ASN A 161 33.38 -11.47 -5.90
CA ASN A 161 32.58 -11.43 -7.13
C ASN A 161 31.46 -12.49 -7.14
N GLN A 162 31.72 -13.68 -6.59
CA GLN A 162 30.72 -14.73 -6.46
C GLN A 162 29.64 -14.36 -5.44
N LEU A 163 30.03 -13.75 -4.32
CA LEU A 163 29.09 -13.24 -3.31
C LEU A 163 28.22 -12.11 -3.87
N VAL A 164 28.80 -11.14 -4.58
CA VAL A 164 28.04 -10.07 -5.25
C VAL A 164 27.07 -10.65 -6.28
N SER A 165 27.49 -11.66 -7.03
CA SER A 165 26.61 -12.35 -8.01
C SER A 165 25.48 -13.12 -7.33
N ALA A 166 25.74 -13.74 -6.18
CA ALA A 166 24.73 -14.48 -5.41
C ALA A 166 23.61 -13.58 -4.84
N LEU A 167 23.82 -12.26 -4.76
CA LEU A 167 22.76 -11.30 -4.43
C LEU A 167 21.63 -11.28 -5.48
N ASP A 168 21.87 -11.74 -6.71
CA ASP A 168 20.83 -11.90 -7.74
C ASP A 168 20.14 -13.26 -7.74
N SER A 169 20.44 -14.11 -6.76
CA SER A 169 19.78 -15.40 -6.63
C SER A 169 18.27 -15.23 -6.64
N ASP A 170 17.59 -16.14 -7.34
CA ASP A 170 16.13 -16.23 -7.35
C ASP A 170 15.54 -16.79 -6.05
N ASN A 171 16.39 -17.19 -5.11
CA ASN A 171 16.05 -17.62 -3.75
C ASN A 171 16.63 -16.65 -2.71
N LEU A 172 15.76 -16.05 -1.89
CA LEU A 172 16.12 -15.09 -0.84
C LEU A 172 17.11 -15.66 0.19
N PHE A 173 17.06 -16.97 0.48
CA PHE A 173 18.03 -17.62 1.37
C PHE A 173 19.47 -17.34 0.95
N TRP A 174 19.78 -17.50 -0.35
CA TRP A 174 21.12 -17.28 -0.87
C TRP A 174 21.48 -15.79 -0.93
N ARG A 175 20.51 -14.92 -1.22
CA ARG A 175 20.73 -13.46 -1.17
C ARG A 175 21.12 -13.01 0.24
N HIS A 176 20.38 -13.45 1.26
CA HIS A 176 20.70 -13.17 2.67
C HIS A 176 22.01 -13.82 3.12
N THR A 177 22.29 -15.05 2.69
CA THR A 177 23.56 -15.72 3.02
C THR A 177 24.75 -14.98 2.42
N ALA A 178 24.65 -14.55 1.15
CA ALA A 178 25.69 -13.76 0.52
C ALA A 178 25.87 -12.40 1.19
N GLN A 179 24.79 -11.69 1.51
CA GLN A 179 24.85 -10.43 2.27
C GLN A 179 25.55 -10.63 3.62
N ARG A 180 25.16 -11.67 4.37
CA ARG A 180 25.77 -12.00 5.67
C ARG A 180 27.27 -12.21 5.53
N LEU A 181 27.72 -13.04 4.58
CA LEU A 181 29.15 -13.30 4.37
C LEU A 181 29.92 -12.03 3.94
N LEU A 182 29.33 -11.18 3.09
CA LEU A 182 29.92 -9.90 2.71
C LEU A 182 30.15 -8.98 3.92
N VAL A 183 29.20 -8.97 4.86
CA VAL A 183 29.23 -8.10 6.05
C VAL A 183 30.10 -8.69 7.16
N ASP A 184 29.84 -9.94 7.56
CA ASP A 184 30.54 -10.64 8.65
C ASP A 184 32.06 -10.71 8.40
N GLU A 185 32.46 -10.91 7.14
CA GLU A 185 33.87 -10.97 6.73
C GLU A 185 34.42 -9.62 6.25
N ALA A 186 33.64 -8.54 6.36
CA ALA A 186 34.01 -7.18 5.97
C ALA A 186 34.65 -7.08 4.56
N LYS A 187 34.07 -7.74 3.55
CA LYS A 187 34.63 -7.89 2.19
C LYS A 187 34.72 -6.57 1.42
N LYS A 188 35.77 -5.79 1.65
CA LYS A 188 35.98 -4.48 0.99
C LYS A 188 36.24 -4.58 -0.51
N GLY A 189 36.79 -5.70 -1.00
CA GLY A 189 36.99 -5.92 -2.44
C GLY A 189 35.68 -5.99 -3.24
N ALA A 190 34.56 -6.29 -2.58
CA ALA A 190 33.23 -6.33 -3.19
C ALA A 190 32.63 -4.94 -3.46
N VAL A 191 33.18 -3.87 -2.87
CA VAL A 191 32.58 -2.51 -2.90
C VAL A 191 32.24 -2.03 -4.32
N PRO A 192 33.11 -2.13 -5.33
CA PRO A 192 32.77 -1.69 -6.69
C PRO A 192 31.58 -2.45 -7.28
N GLY A 193 31.50 -3.76 -7.04
CA GLY A 193 30.40 -4.61 -7.49
C GLY A 193 29.08 -4.29 -6.78
N LEU A 194 29.13 -4.01 -5.49
CA LEU A 194 27.97 -3.62 -4.70
C LEU A 194 27.41 -2.25 -5.13
N LYS A 195 28.27 -1.25 -5.34
CA LYS A 195 27.85 0.07 -5.84
C LYS A 195 27.14 -0.04 -7.18
N LYS A 196 27.77 -0.75 -8.13
CA LYS A 196 27.17 -1.01 -9.45
C LYS A 196 25.79 -1.66 -9.33
N LYS A 197 25.63 -2.60 -8.39
CA LYS A 197 24.36 -3.30 -8.15
C LYS A 197 23.28 -2.38 -7.57
N VAL A 198 23.63 -1.50 -6.63
CA VAL A 198 22.70 -0.49 -6.10
C VAL A 198 22.22 0.44 -7.22
N THR A 199 23.14 0.99 -8.01
CA THR A 199 22.79 1.93 -9.10
C THR A 199 22.00 1.27 -10.22
N ALA A 200 22.28 0.00 -10.54
CA ALA A 200 21.55 -0.75 -11.56
C ALA A 200 20.12 -1.15 -11.11
N GLY A 201 19.88 -1.28 -9.81
CA GLY A 201 18.62 -1.79 -9.26
C GLY A 201 18.48 -3.31 -9.41
N GLY A 202 17.23 -3.79 -9.36
CA GLY A 202 16.90 -5.22 -9.45
C GLY A 202 16.93 -5.95 -8.09
N ILE A 203 16.72 -7.27 -8.14
CA ILE A 203 16.38 -8.08 -6.96
C ILE A 203 17.46 -8.11 -5.87
N GLY A 204 18.74 -7.93 -6.23
CA GLY A 204 19.86 -7.90 -5.30
C GLY A 204 20.28 -6.51 -4.82
N ALA A 205 19.64 -5.43 -5.29
CA ALA A 205 20.06 -4.06 -4.98
C ALA A 205 19.85 -3.70 -3.51
N ILE A 206 18.79 -4.20 -2.88
CA ILE A 206 18.52 -3.97 -1.45
C ILE A 206 19.63 -4.62 -0.60
N GLN A 207 19.98 -5.87 -0.89
CA GLN A 207 21.05 -6.56 -0.18
C GLN A 207 22.40 -5.87 -0.42
N ALA A 208 22.66 -5.39 -1.65
CA ALA A 208 23.89 -4.65 -1.94
C ALA A 208 23.99 -3.33 -1.15
N LEU A 209 22.89 -2.57 -1.06
CA LEU A 209 22.79 -1.35 -0.25
C LEU A 209 23.11 -1.65 1.23
N TRP A 210 22.46 -2.66 1.80
CA TRP A 210 22.68 -3.04 3.20
C TRP A 210 24.06 -3.66 3.44
N SER A 211 24.65 -4.37 2.46
CA SER A 211 26.04 -4.81 2.52
C SER A 211 27.00 -3.62 2.57
N LEU A 212 26.84 -2.63 1.69
CA LEU A 212 27.66 -1.40 1.70
C LEU A 212 27.53 -0.67 3.04
N LYS A 213 26.30 -0.55 3.56
CA LYS A 213 26.07 0.06 4.89
C LYS A 213 26.75 -0.73 5.99
N GLY A 214 26.57 -2.05 6.02
CA GLY A 214 27.10 -2.94 7.06
C GLY A 214 28.62 -2.96 7.12
N ILE A 215 29.29 -2.84 5.97
CA ILE A 215 30.75 -2.72 5.92
C ILE A 215 31.24 -1.26 6.01
N GLY A 216 30.36 -0.27 6.21
CA GLY A 216 30.75 1.15 6.29
C GLY A 216 31.36 1.71 5.01
N ALA A 217 30.87 1.28 3.84
CA ALA A 217 31.32 1.71 2.51
C ALA A 217 30.20 2.30 1.64
N LEU A 218 29.03 2.59 2.23
CA LEU A 218 27.95 3.31 1.55
C LEU A 218 28.29 4.81 1.50
N ASP A 219 28.69 5.29 0.32
CA ASP A 219 28.94 6.71 0.09
C ASP A 219 27.67 7.49 -0.30
N PRO A 220 27.71 8.84 -0.23
CA PRO A 220 26.57 9.69 -0.55
C PRO A 220 26.02 9.48 -1.96
N ASP A 221 26.87 9.36 -2.99
CA ASP A 221 26.43 9.24 -4.39
C ASP A 221 25.63 7.96 -4.63
N THR A 222 26.14 6.83 -4.09
CA THR A 222 25.48 5.54 -4.17
C THR A 222 24.17 5.54 -3.38
N HIS A 223 24.15 6.22 -2.22
CA HIS A 223 22.94 6.35 -1.39
C HIS A 223 21.88 7.22 -2.08
N GLN A 224 22.28 8.35 -2.66
CA GLN A 224 21.39 9.22 -3.45
C GLN A 224 20.78 8.46 -4.63
N ALA A 225 21.60 7.71 -5.37
CA ALA A 225 21.11 6.86 -6.46
C ALA A 225 20.06 5.85 -5.98
N ALA A 226 20.23 5.28 -4.78
CA ALA A 226 19.24 4.37 -4.19
C ALA A 226 17.94 5.08 -3.79
N LEU A 227 18.02 6.31 -3.24
CA LEU A 227 16.86 7.15 -2.90
C LEU A 227 16.08 7.60 -4.14
N MET A 228 16.74 7.71 -5.29
CA MET A 228 16.14 8.09 -6.58
C MET A 228 15.79 6.88 -7.47
N SER A 229 15.95 5.65 -6.97
CA SER A 229 15.71 4.44 -7.74
C SER A 229 14.28 4.36 -8.27
N LYS A 230 14.08 3.74 -9.43
CA LYS A 230 12.73 3.42 -9.95
C LYS A 230 12.01 2.39 -9.07
N ASP A 231 12.76 1.55 -8.36
CA ASP A 231 12.21 0.51 -7.47
C ASP A 231 11.80 1.12 -6.12
N PRO A 232 10.51 1.16 -5.78
CA PRO A 232 10.05 1.70 -4.49
C PRO A 232 10.57 0.91 -3.29
N ALA A 233 10.82 -0.40 -3.44
CA ALA A 233 11.39 -1.20 -2.35
C ALA A 233 12.84 -0.78 -2.07
N LEU A 234 13.62 -0.43 -3.10
CA LEU A 234 14.97 0.10 -2.92
C LEU A 234 14.93 1.50 -2.28
N ARG A 235 14.06 2.41 -2.75
CA ARG A 235 13.91 3.74 -2.15
C ARG A 235 13.55 3.65 -0.65
N ARG A 236 12.59 2.79 -0.31
CA ARG A 236 12.20 2.53 1.09
C ARG A 236 13.37 2.08 1.95
N ASN A 237 14.20 1.18 1.44
CA ASN A 237 15.39 0.69 2.16
C ASN A 237 16.49 1.75 2.23
N ALA A 238 16.66 2.57 1.19
CA ALA A 238 17.59 3.69 1.19
C ALA A 238 17.22 4.71 2.26
N ILE A 239 15.94 5.04 2.44
CA ILE A 239 15.46 5.89 3.53
C ILE A 239 15.85 5.29 4.89
N ASN A 240 15.62 3.98 5.09
CA ASN A 240 15.96 3.30 6.35
C ASN A 240 17.48 3.24 6.61
N ALA A 241 18.31 3.27 5.57
CA ALA A 241 19.77 3.24 5.68
C ALA A 241 20.40 4.61 6.04
N LEU A 242 19.62 5.70 5.99
CA LEU A 242 20.07 7.04 6.36
C LEU A 242 20.52 7.10 7.83
N GLY A 243 21.54 7.92 8.10
CA GLY A 243 21.90 8.35 9.45
C GLY A 243 20.84 9.29 10.05
N ASN A 244 21.13 9.86 11.23
CA ASN A 244 20.25 10.84 11.89
C ASN A 244 20.91 12.24 12.01
N ASP A 245 22.05 12.41 11.35
CA ASP A 245 22.85 13.64 11.34
C ASP A 245 22.42 14.61 10.23
N ALA A 246 23.07 15.77 10.18
CA ALA A 246 22.79 16.82 9.20
C ALA A 246 23.05 16.37 7.75
N ALA A 247 24.05 15.52 7.51
CA ALA A 247 24.34 15.03 6.15
C ALA A 247 23.23 14.08 5.66
N ALA A 248 22.70 13.23 6.55
CA ALA A 248 21.57 12.37 6.24
C ALA A 248 20.25 13.15 6.09
N LEU A 249 20.03 14.18 6.92
CA LEU A 249 18.88 15.08 6.78
C LEU A 249 18.94 15.83 5.44
N GLN A 250 20.14 16.25 5.06
CA GLN A 250 20.40 16.90 3.79
C GLN A 250 20.04 15.97 2.63
N LEU A 251 20.65 14.78 2.60
CA LEU A 251 20.42 13.79 1.56
C LEU A 251 18.95 13.35 1.48
N PHE A 252 18.24 13.32 2.62
CA PHE A 252 16.82 13.02 2.69
C PHE A 252 15.98 14.06 1.93
N PHE A 253 16.21 15.35 2.19
CA PHE A 253 15.44 16.42 1.55
C PHE A 253 15.92 16.75 0.14
N ASP A 254 17.16 16.41 -0.25
CA ASP A 254 17.68 16.48 -1.64
C ASP A 254 17.05 15.44 -2.58
N THR A 255 15.96 14.80 -2.16
CA THR A 255 15.21 13.82 -2.93
C THR A 255 13.72 13.95 -2.65
N ALA A 256 12.88 13.51 -3.59
CA ALA A 256 11.42 13.60 -3.48
C ALA A 256 10.77 12.55 -2.53
N VAL A 257 11.51 11.96 -1.57
CA VAL A 257 11.02 10.84 -0.75
C VAL A 257 9.82 11.17 0.15
N VAL A 258 9.68 12.43 0.57
CA VAL A 258 8.53 12.89 1.37
C VAL A 258 7.25 13.08 0.56
N GLN A 259 7.37 13.14 -0.77
CA GLN A 259 6.27 13.22 -1.73
C GLN A 259 6.19 11.98 -2.65
N ASP A 260 6.83 10.88 -2.26
CA ASP A 260 6.87 9.68 -3.08
C ASP A 260 5.47 9.22 -3.47
N LYS A 261 5.24 8.92 -4.75
CA LYS A 261 3.93 8.44 -5.22
C LYS A 261 3.45 7.19 -4.45
N GLU A 262 4.37 6.34 -4.01
CA GLU A 262 4.07 5.11 -3.26
C GLU A 262 3.95 5.42 -1.76
N LEU A 263 2.75 5.21 -1.20
CA LEU A 263 2.46 5.53 0.21
C LEU A 263 3.36 4.79 1.20
N ILE A 264 3.77 3.56 0.89
CA ILE A 264 4.69 2.80 1.75
C ILE A 264 6.11 3.40 1.81
N VAL A 265 6.52 4.13 0.76
CA VAL A 265 7.79 4.86 0.75
C VAL A 265 7.64 6.15 1.55
N ARG A 266 6.53 6.89 1.38
CA ARG A 266 6.18 8.03 2.23
C ARG A 266 6.12 7.65 3.71
N LEU A 267 5.56 6.49 4.06
CA LEU A 267 5.53 6.03 5.45
C LEU A 267 6.95 5.82 6.01
N ALA A 268 7.85 5.24 5.23
CA ALA A 268 9.25 5.13 5.64
C ALA A 268 9.90 6.51 5.79
N ALA A 269 9.60 7.45 4.89
CA ALA A 269 10.09 8.82 4.97
C ALA A 269 9.60 9.52 6.25
N PHE A 270 8.31 9.44 6.55
CA PHE A 270 7.71 10.09 7.72
C PHE A 270 8.17 9.43 9.03
N ASN A 271 8.37 8.11 9.05
CA ASN A 271 8.97 7.44 10.20
C ASN A 271 10.44 7.84 10.38
N LYS A 272 11.16 8.08 9.28
CA LYS A 272 12.54 8.56 9.31
C LYS A 272 12.63 9.99 9.84
N MET A 273 11.67 10.85 9.47
CA MET A 273 11.58 12.22 9.98
C MET A 273 11.64 12.29 11.51
N VAL A 274 10.90 11.41 12.21
CA VAL A 274 10.87 11.35 13.68
C VAL A 274 12.26 11.06 14.29
N GLN A 275 13.17 10.43 13.54
CA GLN A 275 14.48 10.01 14.02
C GLN A 275 15.58 11.07 13.87
N PHE A 276 15.37 12.11 13.05
CA PHE A 276 16.39 13.13 12.85
C PHE A 276 16.58 14.01 14.08
N LYS A 277 17.81 14.51 14.29
CA LYS A 277 18.12 15.36 15.45
C LYS A 277 17.49 16.77 15.35
N ASP A 278 17.33 17.30 14.13
CA ASP A 278 16.76 18.63 13.89
C ASP A 278 15.23 18.60 13.93
N GLN A 279 14.67 18.54 15.14
CA GLN A 279 13.22 18.47 15.36
C GLN A 279 12.47 19.73 14.90
N LYS A 280 13.13 20.89 14.82
CA LYS A 280 12.51 22.14 14.37
C LYS A 280 12.18 22.07 12.88
N THR A 281 13.19 21.72 12.07
CA THR A 281 13.04 21.46 10.63
C THR A 281 11.96 20.41 10.37
N ILE A 282 12.00 19.30 11.11
CA ILE A 282 11.06 18.20 10.95
C ILE A 282 9.62 18.62 11.27
N SER A 283 9.40 19.36 12.37
CA SER A 283 8.06 19.82 12.72
C SER A 283 7.48 20.79 11.69
N LEU A 284 8.30 21.68 11.11
CA LEU A 284 7.87 22.56 10.02
C LEU A 284 7.45 21.75 8.79
N ALA A 285 8.31 20.85 8.31
CA ALA A 285 7.99 19.98 7.17
C ALA A 285 6.74 19.12 7.45
N ALA A 286 6.58 18.57 8.65
CA ALA A 286 5.44 17.74 9.00
C ALA A 286 4.10 18.51 8.98
N LYS A 287 4.10 19.77 9.43
CA LYS A 287 2.92 20.67 9.38
C LYS A 287 2.48 20.99 7.95
N GLU A 288 3.42 21.06 7.02
CA GLU A 288 3.10 21.22 5.60
C GLU A 288 2.67 19.89 4.97
N LEU A 289 3.38 18.80 5.23
CA LEU A 289 3.06 17.48 4.67
C LEU A 289 1.68 16.95 5.09
N ILE A 290 1.21 17.27 6.30
CA ILE A 290 -0.12 16.82 6.77
C ILE A 290 -1.27 17.53 6.08
N LYS A 291 -1.01 18.64 5.36
CA LYS A 291 -2.01 19.37 4.58
C LYS A 291 -2.42 18.61 3.32
N ASP A 292 -1.53 17.77 2.78
CA ASP A 292 -1.87 16.88 1.68
C ASP A 292 -2.94 15.87 2.13
N PHE A 293 -4.05 15.82 1.39
CA PHE A 293 -5.18 14.98 1.76
C PHE A 293 -4.83 13.48 1.79
N SER A 294 -4.01 13.00 0.86
CA SER A 294 -3.60 11.59 0.82
C SER A 294 -2.73 11.21 2.03
N ASN A 295 -1.95 12.15 2.55
CA ASN A 295 -1.22 11.98 3.81
C ASN A 295 -2.16 12.06 5.03
N ALA A 296 -3.09 13.00 5.04
CA ALA A 296 -4.02 13.23 6.16
C ALA A 296 -5.03 12.10 6.36
N SER A 297 -5.50 11.50 5.25
CA SER A 297 -6.54 10.46 5.22
C SER A 297 -6.00 9.04 5.41
N GLU A 298 -4.73 8.78 5.09
CA GLU A 298 -4.07 7.50 5.33
C GLU A 298 -3.66 7.41 6.83
N PRO A 299 -4.20 6.45 7.61
CA PRO A 299 -4.02 6.45 9.06
C PRO A 299 -2.57 6.38 9.54
N TRP A 300 -1.72 5.63 8.85
CA TRP A 300 -0.32 5.42 9.21
C TRP A 300 0.53 6.63 8.85
N LEU A 301 0.32 7.23 7.67
CA LEU A 301 0.99 8.46 7.28
C LEU A 301 0.64 9.60 8.22
N SER A 302 -0.65 9.78 8.45
CA SER A 302 -1.22 10.78 9.35
C SER A 302 -0.67 10.65 10.77
N GLN A 303 -0.61 9.42 11.29
CA GLN A 303 -0.02 9.17 12.62
C GLN A 303 1.48 9.47 12.64
N SER A 304 2.23 9.08 11.62
CA SER A 304 3.66 9.35 11.54
C SER A 304 3.96 10.84 11.49
N LEU A 305 3.20 11.63 10.72
CA LEU A 305 3.35 13.08 10.64
C LEU A 305 2.97 13.78 11.96
N ARG A 306 1.94 13.29 12.66
CA ARG A 306 1.63 13.76 14.02
C ARG A 306 2.80 13.53 14.98
N ASN A 307 3.41 12.36 14.93
CA ASN A 307 4.60 12.04 15.73
C ASN A 307 5.79 12.92 15.36
N ALA A 308 5.87 13.39 14.11
CA ALA A 308 6.87 14.35 13.63
C ALA A 308 6.54 15.82 13.95
N GLY A 309 5.43 16.12 14.64
CA GLY A 309 5.10 17.47 15.13
C GLY A 309 4.09 18.27 14.30
N ALA A 310 3.32 17.61 13.41
CA ALA A 310 2.32 18.26 12.56
C ALA A 310 1.07 18.79 13.30
N GLY A 311 0.76 18.27 14.51
CA GLY A 311 -0.50 18.55 15.20
C GLY A 311 -1.70 17.79 14.63
N PRO A 312 -2.92 17.97 15.18
CA PRO A 312 -4.11 17.26 14.72
C PRO A 312 -4.50 17.64 13.29
N VAL A 313 -5.01 16.66 12.54
CA VAL A 313 -5.54 16.89 11.18
C VAL A 313 -6.77 17.79 11.26
N GLN A 314 -6.68 18.99 10.68
CA GLN A 314 -7.86 19.82 10.43
C GLN A 314 -8.36 19.52 9.02
N ARG A 315 -9.50 18.81 8.91
CA ARG A 315 -10.14 18.55 7.61
C ARG A 315 -10.91 19.81 7.21
N GLY A 316 -10.51 20.45 6.11
CA GLY A 316 -11.27 21.53 5.50
C GLY A 316 -12.58 21.05 4.86
N PRO A 317 -13.40 22.00 4.37
CA PRO A 317 -14.54 21.66 3.52
C PRO A 317 -14.05 20.89 2.28
N PHE A 318 -14.85 19.95 1.81
CA PHE A 318 -14.55 19.22 0.58
C PHE A 318 -15.33 19.82 -0.60
N LYS A 319 -14.76 19.75 -1.78
CA LYS A 319 -15.42 19.96 -3.07
C LYS A 319 -15.43 18.66 -3.87
N LEU A 320 -16.41 18.51 -4.75
CA LEU A 320 -16.47 17.37 -5.66
C LEU A 320 -15.83 17.78 -6.99
N GLY A 321 -14.85 17.00 -7.44
CA GLY A 321 -14.20 17.17 -8.73
C GLY A 321 -15.14 16.90 -9.91
N LYS A 322 -14.57 16.83 -11.12
CA LYS A 322 -15.34 16.57 -12.35
C LYS A 322 -16.05 15.22 -12.32
N GLU A 323 -17.14 15.12 -13.07
CA GLU A 323 -17.86 13.86 -13.30
C GLU A 323 -16.97 12.85 -14.03
N LEU A 324 -16.88 11.63 -13.50
CA LEU A 324 -16.07 10.55 -14.09
C LEU A 324 -16.93 9.50 -14.81
N LEU A 325 -18.21 9.36 -14.45
CA LEU A 325 -19.10 8.44 -15.15
C LEU A 325 -19.54 9.02 -16.49
N VAL A 326 -19.37 8.23 -17.54
CA VAL A 326 -19.95 8.53 -18.85
C VAL A 326 -21.35 7.92 -18.88
N ASN A 327 -22.35 8.71 -19.31
CA ASN A 327 -23.73 8.22 -19.49
C ASN A 327 -24.39 7.68 -18.20
N GLY A 328 -24.14 8.35 -17.07
CA GLY A 328 -24.78 8.00 -15.78
C GLY A 328 -26.28 8.26 -15.72
N SER A 329 -26.82 9.09 -16.63
CA SER A 329 -28.25 9.35 -16.80
C SER A 329 -28.93 8.41 -17.82
N PHE A 330 -28.18 7.45 -18.38
CA PHE A 330 -28.72 6.41 -19.27
C PHE A 330 -29.34 6.86 -20.60
N GLU A 331 -29.14 8.12 -21.00
CA GLU A 331 -29.76 8.70 -22.21
C GLU A 331 -29.10 8.24 -23.53
N LYS A 332 -27.81 7.86 -23.50
CA LYS A 332 -27.12 7.33 -24.68
C LYS A 332 -27.34 5.83 -24.78
N LEU A 333 -27.82 5.37 -25.92
CA LEU A 333 -28.18 3.97 -26.15
C LEU A 333 -27.15 3.24 -27.03
N ASN A 334 -27.01 1.94 -26.81
CA ASN A 334 -26.30 1.01 -27.68
C ASN A 334 -27.17 -0.23 -27.87
N GLY A 335 -27.86 -0.32 -29.01
CA GLY A 335 -28.98 -1.25 -29.17
C GLY A 335 -30.12 -0.90 -28.20
N ASP A 336 -30.66 -1.90 -27.51
CA ASP A 336 -31.82 -1.75 -26.61
C ASP A 336 -31.43 -1.41 -25.16
N PHE A 337 -30.17 -1.04 -24.90
CA PHE A 337 -29.66 -0.77 -23.55
C PHE A 337 -28.76 0.47 -23.47
N ALA A 338 -28.48 0.93 -22.25
CA ALA A 338 -27.65 2.11 -22.02
C ALA A 338 -26.19 1.86 -22.42
N ALA A 339 -25.64 2.71 -23.30
CA ALA A 339 -24.26 2.62 -23.78
C ALA A 339 -23.25 2.68 -22.63
N GLY A 340 -22.28 1.77 -22.64
CA GLY A 340 -21.22 1.67 -21.63
C GLY A 340 -21.61 0.91 -20.36
N TRP A 341 -22.89 0.63 -20.16
CA TRP A 341 -23.39 -0.15 -19.02
C TRP A 341 -23.64 -1.60 -19.43
N THR A 342 -23.39 -2.53 -18.51
CA THR A 342 -23.57 -3.97 -18.73
C THR A 342 -24.37 -4.60 -17.60
N GLY A 343 -25.26 -5.52 -17.93
CA GLY A 343 -26.04 -6.27 -16.94
C GLY A 343 -25.26 -7.46 -16.37
N ARG A 344 -25.47 -7.77 -15.10
CA ARG A 344 -24.81 -8.88 -14.41
C ARG A 344 -25.76 -9.56 -13.43
N SER A 345 -25.93 -10.88 -13.60
CA SER A 345 -26.55 -11.73 -12.58
C SER A 345 -25.52 -12.21 -11.55
N PHE A 346 -25.86 -12.12 -10.27
CA PHE A 346 -25.06 -12.67 -9.18
C PHE A 346 -25.69 -13.95 -8.63
N ARG A 347 -27.02 -13.94 -8.42
CA ARG A 347 -27.79 -15.10 -7.95
C ARG A 347 -29.20 -15.05 -8.55
N GLY A 348 -29.69 -16.17 -9.06
CA GLY A 348 -31.04 -16.24 -9.64
C GLY A 348 -31.16 -15.49 -10.96
N ALA A 349 -32.39 -15.12 -11.31
CA ALA A 349 -32.71 -14.43 -12.55
C ALA A 349 -33.64 -13.24 -12.24
N ALA A 350 -33.22 -12.05 -12.68
CA ALA A 350 -34.01 -10.84 -12.63
C ALA A 350 -34.27 -10.34 -14.07
N GLN A 351 -35.42 -9.72 -14.26
CA GLN A 351 -35.73 -8.96 -15.46
C GLN A 351 -35.06 -7.59 -15.36
N HIS A 352 -34.66 -7.04 -16.50
CA HIS A 352 -34.09 -5.70 -16.58
C HIS A 352 -34.43 -5.08 -17.92
N LYS A 353 -34.59 -3.76 -17.94
CA LYS A 353 -34.88 -3.02 -19.17
C LYS A 353 -34.53 -1.54 -19.00
N LEU A 354 -34.37 -0.87 -20.13
CA LEU A 354 -34.49 0.58 -20.19
C LEU A 354 -35.97 0.95 -19.98
N ALA A 355 -36.27 1.74 -18.96
CA ALA A 355 -37.63 2.12 -18.60
C ALA A 355 -37.88 3.60 -18.91
N ASN A 356 -39.12 3.92 -19.26
CA ASN A 356 -39.59 5.30 -19.45
C ASN A 356 -40.15 5.87 -18.13
N ILE A 357 -39.47 5.57 -17.02
CA ILE A 357 -39.76 6.12 -15.70
C ILE A 357 -38.49 6.85 -15.25
N PRO A 358 -38.18 8.04 -15.80
CA PRO A 358 -36.97 8.77 -15.46
C PRO A 358 -37.12 9.55 -14.15
N ARG A 359 -35.97 9.90 -13.56
CA ARG A 359 -35.85 11.01 -12.60
C ARG A 359 -35.47 12.29 -13.34
N THR A 360 -34.54 12.21 -14.30
CA THR A 360 -34.30 13.25 -15.31
C THR A 360 -34.18 12.64 -16.71
N GLY A 361 -34.30 13.47 -17.76
CA GLY A 361 -34.22 12.97 -19.13
C GLY A 361 -35.43 12.11 -19.51
N LYS A 362 -35.18 11.06 -20.28
CA LYS A 362 -36.20 10.17 -20.86
C LYS A 362 -36.13 8.75 -20.30
N HIS A 363 -34.97 8.32 -19.82
CA HIS A 363 -34.70 6.93 -19.54
C HIS A 363 -34.21 6.70 -18.10
N SER A 364 -34.54 5.53 -17.56
CA SER A 364 -33.92 4.96 -16.36
C SER A 364 -33.64 3.48 -16.60
N ILE A 365 -32.85 2.85 -15.73
CA ILE A 365 -32.68 1.39 -15.77
C ILE A 365 -33.57 0.75 -14.71
N GLU A 366 -34.50 -0.08 -15.15
CA GLU A 366 -35.30 -0.93 -14.26
C GLU A 366 -34.60 -2.28 -14.06
N ILE A 367 -34.58 -2.73 -12.81
CA ILE A 367 -34.28 -4.11 -12.43
C ILE A 367 -35.49 -4.62 -11.64
N SER A 368 -36.06 -5.76 -12.04
CA SER A 368 -37.25 -6.33 -11.42
C SER A 368 -37.12 -7.84 -11.22
N ALA A 369 -37.58 -8.33 -10.07
CA ALA A 369 -37.44 -9.73 -9.69
C ALA A 369 -38.70 -10.23 -8.97
N ASP A 370 -39.46 -11.11 -9.65
CA ASP A 370 -40.63 -11.78 -9.07
C ASP A 370 -40.23 -12.88 -8.08
N LYS A 371 -39.05 -13.47 -8.28
CA LYS A 371 -38.43 -14.46 -7.39
C LYS A 371 -37.13 -13.90 -6.84
N ALA A 372 -36.83 -14.25 -5.59
CA ALA A 372 -35.68 -13.73 -4.86
C ALA A 372 -34.38 -13.93 -5.66
N SER A 373 -33.79 -12.81 -6.10
CA SER A 373 -32.60 -12.77 -6.96
C SER A 373 -31.66 -11.64 -6.56
N GLU A 374 -30.43 -11.67 -7.06
CA GLU A 374 -29.42 -10.63 -6.90
C GLU A 374 -28.85 -10.31 -8.29
N TRP A 375 -29.11 -9.08 -8.76
CA TRP A 375 -28.79 -8.65 -10.11
C TRP A 375 -28.40 -7.17 -10.11
N GLY A 376 -27.54 -6.75 -11.04
CA GLY A 376 -27.17 -5.35 -11.17
C GLY A 376 -26.72 -4.93 -12.55
N VAL A 377 -26.62 -3.61 -12.71
CA VAL A 377 -26.00 -2.97 -13.86
C VAL A 377 -24.65 -2.37 -13.45
N THR A 378 -23.63 -2.56 -14.29
CA THR A 378 -22.25 -2.21 -13.96
C THR A 378 -21.52 -1.44 -15.05
N MET A 379 -20.62 -0.56 -14.62
CA MET A 379 -19.67 0.17 -15.44
C MET A 379 -18.31 0.22 -14.75
N ASN A 380 -17.24 0.03 -15.52
CA ASN A 380 -15.87 0.18 -15.03
C ASN A 380 -15.38 1.60 -15.34
N VAL A 381 -14.89 2.30 -14.32
CA VAL A 381 -14.42 3.68 -14.42
C VAL A 381 -12.95 3.76 -13.98
N PRO A 382 -12.03 4.29 -14.82
CA PRO A 382 -10.67 4.57 -14.39
C PRO A 382 -10.64 5.55 -13.22
N ILE A 383 -9.81 5.26 -12.21
CA ILE A 383 -9.66 6.07 -11.00
C ILE A 383 -8.19 6.13 -10.59
N ASP A 384 -7.85 7.17 -9.84
CA ASP A 384 -6.55 7.34 -9.23
C ASP A 384 -6.44 6.43 -8.00
N MET A 385 -5.29 5.80 -7.83
CA MET A 385 -5.00 5.02 -6.63
C MET A 385 -5.00 5.93 -5.39
N ASN A 386 -5.40 5.35 -4.27
CA ASN A 386 -5.41 5.93 -2.92
C ASN A 386 -6.18 7.26 -2.78
N SER A 387 -7.06 7.55 -3.72
CA SER A 387 -7.92 8.73 -3.73
C SER A 387 -9.32 8.41 -3.19
N GLU A 388 -9.98 9.40 -2.59
CA GLU A 388 -11.37 9.29 -2.12
C GLU A 388 -12.36 9.72 -3.20
N TYR A 389 -13.48 9.00 -3.29
CA TYR A 389 -14.55 9.22 -4.24
C TYR A 389 -15.92 9.22 -3.55
N GLU A 390 -16.83 10.05 -4.06
CA GLU A 390 -18.25 10.00 -3.75
C GLU A 390 -18.98 9.41 -4.96
N LEU A 391 -19.57 8.23 -4.76
CA LEU A 391 -20.51 7.60 -5.69
C LEU A 391 -21.92 7.93 -5.22
N SER A 392 -22.78 8.36 -6.14
CA SER A 392 -24.18 8.61 -5.85
C SER A 392 -25.07 8.17 -7.01
N ALA A 393 -26.34 7.91 -6.71
CA ALA A 393 -27.37 7.63 -7.70
C ALA A 393 -28.74 7.97 -7.12
N TRP A 394 -29.69 8.24 -8.00
CA TRP A 394 -31.11 8.25 -7.65
C TRP A 394 -31.68 6.86 -7.86
N VAL A 395 -32.48 6.41 -6.88
CA VAL A 395 -33.16 5.13 -6.95
C VAL A 395 -34.61 5.27 -6.51
N LYS A 396 -35.51 4.66 -7.27
CA LYS A 396 -36.92 4.47 -6.94
C LYS A 396 -37.17 2.98 -6.75
N THR A 397 -38.02 2.62 -5.78
CA THR A 397 -38.27 1.20 -5.45
C THR A 397 -39.76 0.93 -5.34
N GLU A 398 -40.16 -0.28 -5.75
CA GLU A 398 -41.53 -0.79 -5.60
C GLU A 398 -41.48 -2.20 -5.02
N ASN A 399 -42.09 -2.38 -3.85
CA ASN A 399 -42.24 -3.65 -3.16
C ASN A 399 -40.92 -4.42 -2.99
N VAL A 400 -39.81 -3.71 -2.77
CA VAL A 400 -38.49 -4.33 -2.62
C VAL A 400 -38.38 -5.07 -1.29
N GLY A 401 -38.24 -6.40 -1.35
CA GLY A 401 -38.27 -7.29 -0.18
C GLY A 401 -37.12 -8.29 -0.13
N GLY A 402 -37.30 -9.36 0.66
CA GLY A 402 -36.36 -10.48 0.75
C GLY A 402 -35.23 -10.31 1.76
N GLY A 403 -34.37 -11.34 1.81
CA GLY A 403 -33.26 -11.47 2.77
C GLY A 403 -32.01 -10.65 2.43
N GLY A 404 -31.87 -10.18 1.19
CA GLY A 404 -30.81 -9.26 0.76
C GLY A 404 -30.99 -7.85 1.30
N ARG A 405 -30.04 -6.95 1.01
CA ARG A 405 -30.06 -5.56 1.50
C ARG A 405 -31.04 -4.63 0.77
N GLY A 406 -31.66 -5.06 -0.33
CA GLY A 406 -32.59 -4.25 -1.13
C GLY A 406 -31.92 -3.62 -2.34
N ALA A 407 -32.26 -2.39 -2.71
CA ALA A 407 -31.61 -1.66 -3.79
C ALA A 407 -30.43 -0.83 -3.27
N LEU A 408 -29.20 -1.03 -3.78
CA LEU A 408 -28.00 -0.33 -3.28
C LEU A 408 -26.90 -0.11 -4.32
N LEU A 409 -26.00 0.83 -4.02
CA LEU A 409 -24.77 1.07 -4.75
C LEU A 409 -23.63 0.23 -4.19
N TYR A 410 -22.79 -0.28 -5.07
CA TYR A 410 -21.66 -1.15 -4.72
C TYR A 410 -20.47 -0.90 -5.63
N VAL A 411 -19.26 -0.87 -5.08
CA VAL A 411 -18.02 -0.86 -5.89
C VAL A 411 -17.38 -2.25 -5.84
N SER A 412 -17.49 -2.99 -6.93
CA SER A 412 -16.90 -4.30 -7.09
C SER A 412 -15.40 -4.23 -7.41
N ALA A 413 -14.68 -5.31 -7.15
CA ALA A 413 -13.20 -5.39 -7.22
C ALA A 413 -12.42 -4.52 -6.21
N HIS A 414 -13.08 -3.71 -5.38
CA HIS A 414 -12.45 -3.09 -4.23
C HIS A 414 -12.27 -4.10 -3.07
N PRO A 415 -11.10 -4.17 -2.39
CA PRO A 415 -10.83 -5.19 -1.35
C PRO A 415 -11.80 -5.20 -0.16
N ASP A 416 -12.46 -4.08 0.11
CA ASP A 416 -13.44 -3.91 1.18
C ASP A 416 -14.89 -3.91 0.68
N ALA A 417 -15.11 -4.07 -0.63
CA ALA A 417 -16.42 -4.17 -1.24
C ALA A 417 -17.42 -3.10 -0.74
N PRO A 418 -17.08 -1.80 -0.81
CA PRO A 418 -17.85 -0.74 -0.18
C PRO A 418 -19.22 -0.66 -0.86
N GLY A 419 -20.26 -0.53 -0.04
CA GLY A 419 -21.64 -0.45 -0.49
C GLY A 419 -22.44 0.58 0.30
N SER A 420 -23.40 1.23 -0.36
CA SER A 420 -24.32 2.14 0.31
C SER A 420 -25.27 1.38 1.23
N ASN A 421 -26.01 2.13 2.06
CA ASN A 421 -27.20 1.58 2.69
C ASN A 421 -28.20 1.17 1.60
N GLY A 422 -28.84 0.01 1.79
CA GLY A 422 -29.84 -0.49 0.86
C GLY A 422 -31.24 0.05 1.14
N ILE A 423 -32.03 0.18 0.08
CA ILE A 423 -33.42 0.64 0.13
C ILE A 423 -34.35 -0.56 -0.07
N LYS A 424 -35.29 -0.71 0.86
CA LYS A 424 -36.39 -1.69 0.79
C LYS A 424 -37.75 -1.00 0.79
N GLY A 425 -38.78 -1.78 0.50
CA GLY A 425 -40.16 -1.34 0.41
C GLY A 425 -40.46 -0.61 -0.88
N THR A 426 -41.45 0.26 -0.83
CA THR A 426 -41.82 1.18 -1.91
C THR A 426 -41.39 2.58 -1.52
N LYS A 427 -40.49 3.17 -2.29
CA LYS A 427 -40.01 4.54 -2.10
C LYS A 427 -39.96 5.25 -3.43
N ASP A 428 -40.38 6.51 -3.42
CA ASP A 428 -40.13 7.40 -4.56
C ASP A 428 -38.63 7.71 -4.69
N TRP A 429 -38.26 8.40 -5.77
CA TRP A 429 -36.89 8.78 -6.08
C TRP A 429 -36.15 9.33 -4.86
N THR A 430 -35.16 8.56 -4.42
CA THR A 430 -34.33 8.86 -3.26
C THR A 430 -32.87 8.83 -3.71
N GLN A 431 -32.10 9.86 -3.39
CA GLN A 431 -30.67 9.83 -3.64
C GLN A 431 -29.97 8.98 -2.57
N ILE A 432 -29.13 8.06 -3.01
CA ILE A 432 -28.21 7.33 -2.15
C ILE A 432 -26.78 7.64 -2.52
N LYS A 433 -25.90 7.59 -1.52
CA LYS A 433 -24.50 7.95 -1.63
C LYS A 433 -23.61 6.93 -0.95
N LEU A 434 -22.39 6.81 -1.44
CA LEU A 434 -21.32 5.98 -0.91
C LEU A 434 -20.00 6.74 -1.05
N ARG A 435 -19.29 6.91 0.06
CA ARG A 435 -17.88 7.34 0.04
C ARG A 435 -16.97 6.14 0.15
N PHE A 436 -15.92 6.13 -0.65
CA PHE A 436 -14.90 5.09 -0.58
C PHE A 436 -13.53 5.65 -0.97
N ASN A 437 -12.47 5.10 -0.37
CA ASN A 437 -11.11 5.25 -0.87
C ASN A 437 -10.85 4.12 -1.88
N SER A 438 -10.13 4.43 -2.96
CA SER A 438 -9.78 3.49 -4.03
C SER A 438 -8.70 2.46 -3.65
N GLY A 439 -7.89 2.74 -2.62
CA GLY A 439 -6.74 1.92 -2.27
C GLY A 439 -5.79 1.73 -3.47
N SER A 440 -5.29 0.52 -3.68
CA SER A 440 -4.41 0.21 -4.80
C SER A 440 -5.13 0.01 -6.15
N GLN A 441 -6.45 0.21 -6.21
CA GLN A 441 -7.23 0.01 -7.44
C GLN A 441 -7.06 1.18 -8.41
N LYS A 442 -6.89 0.85 -9.69
CA LYS A 442 -6.87 1.82 -10.81
C LYS A 442 -8.19 1.91 -11.57
N VAL A 443 -9.14 1.04 -11.22
CA VAL A 443 -10.46 0.95 -11.84
C VAL A 443 -11.49 0.68 -10.74
N ALA A 444 -12.58 1.46 -10.74
CA ALA A 444 -13.74 1.23 -9.90
C ALA A 444 -14.83 0.56 -10.74
N SER A 445 -15.27 -0.63 -10.33
CA SER A 445 -16.41 -1.29 -10.96
C SER A 445 -17.69 -0.87 -10.22
N ILE A 446 -18.38 0.13 -10.76
CA ILE A 446 -19.60 0.69 -10.18
C ILE A 446 -20.77 -0.25 -10.46
N ASN A 447 -21.60 -0.53 -9.45
CA ASN A 447 -22.74 -1.42 -9.54
C ASN A 447 -23.98 -0.78 -8.90
N CYS A 448 -25.08 -0.79 -9.63
CA CYS A 448 -26.43 -0.50 -9.14
C CYS A 448 -27.18 -1.83 -9.01
N LEU A 449 -27.45 -2.28 -7.79
CA LEU A 449 -27.95 -3.63 -7.50
C LEU A 449 -29.40 -3.63 -7.04
N LEU A 450 -30.17 -4.63 -7.49
CA LEU A 450 -31.32 -5.15 -6.76
C LEU A 450 -30.89 -6.44 -6.06
N GLY A 451 -30.77 -6.38 -4.73
CA GLY A 451 -30.13 -7.39 -3.89
C GLY A 451 -28.85 -6.85 -3.24
N GLY A 452 -28.03 -7.74 -2.70
CA GLY A 452 -26.75 -7.38 -2.10
C GLY A 452 -26.54 -8.09 -0.77
N TRP A 453 -25.46 -8.88 -0.68
CA TRP A 453 -25.21 -9.81 0.43
C TRP A 453 -26.41 -10.73 0.70
N GLY A 454 -27.14 -11.08 -0.36
CA GLY A 454 -28.38 -11.82 -0.31
C GLY A 454 -29.33 -11.42 -1.44
N VAL A 455 -30.43 -12.14 -1.54
CA VAL A 455 -31.40 -12.03 -2.63
C VAL A 455 -32.62 -11.19 -2.25
N SER A 456 -33.14 -10.43 -3.22
CA SER A 456 -34.29 -9.55 -3.07
C SER A 456 -35.35 -9.79 -4.16
N THR A 457 -36.58 -9.37 -3.88
CA THR A 457 -37.71 -9.33 -4.83
C THR A 457 -38.15 -7.88 -5.03
N GLY A 458 -39.05 -7.63 -5.97
CA GLY A 458 -39.62 -6.30 -6.25
C GLY A 458 -38.92 -5.60 -7.42
N LYS A 459 -39.06 -4.29 -7.51
CA LYS A 459 -38.50 -3.47 -8.61
C LYS A 459 -37.68 -2.31 -8.09
N ALA A 460 -36.59 -2.00 -8.78
CA ALA A 460 -35.79 -0.80 -8.56
C ALA A 460 -35.49 -0.12 -9.90
N TRP A 461 -35.70 1.19 -9.95
CA TRP A 461 -35.28 2.04 -11.06
C TRP A 461 -34.09 2.89 -10.64
N TRP A 462 -33.11 2.99 -11.52
CA TRP A 462 -31.86 3.72 -11.30
C TRP A 462 -31.73 4.84 -12.32
N ASP A 463 -31.30 6.00 -11.85
CA ASP A 463 -31.05 7.17 -12.69
C ASP A 463 -29.98 8.08 -12.07
N ASP A 464 -29.39 8.96 -12.88
CA ASP A 464 -28.41 9.97 -12.49
C ASP A 464 -27.26 9.44 -11.60
N VAL A 465 -26.59 8.39 -12.09
CA VAL A 465 -25.42 7.82 -11.40
C VAL A 465 -24.21 8.74 -11.62
N SER A 466 -23.56 9.13 -10.52
CA SER A 466 -22.44 10.07 -10.51
C SER A 466 -21.29 9.52 -9.68
N LEU A 467 -20.07 9.63 -10.21
CA LEU A 467 -18.83 9.31 -9.51
C LEU A 467 -17.90 10.50 -9.63
N ARG A 468 -17.56 11.10 -8.49
CA ARG A 468 -16.67 12.27 -8.43
C ARG A 468 -15.59 12.07 -7.41
N LYS A 469 -14.37 12.51 -7.75
CA LYS A 469 -13.26 12.57 -6.80
C LYS A 469 -13.60 13.58 -5.70
N VAL A 470 -13.38 13.22 -4.46
CA VAL A 470 -13.51 14.14 -3.33
C VAL A 470 -12.17 14.88 -3.21
N GLU A 471 -12.22 16.19 -3.39
CA GLU A 471 -11.07 17.07 -3.24
C GLU A 471 -11.28 17.87 -1.95
N TYR A 472 -10.28 17.90 -1.08
CA TYR A 472 -10.36 18.65 0.16
C TYR A 472 -9.68 19.99 -0.03
N GLU A 473 -10.32 21.06 0.46
CA GLU A 473 -9.63 22.33 0.61
C GLU A 473 -8.69 22.21 1.80
N THR A 474 -7.43 22.50 1.55
CA THR A 474 -6.42 22.62 2.59
C THR A 474 -6.81 23.75 3.52
N ILE A 475 -7.04 23.48 4.81
CA ILE A 475 -7.01 24.56 5.81
C ILE A 475 -5.54 24.93 5.98
N THR A 476 -5.11 25.95 5.24
CA THR A 476 -3.90 26.68 5.61
C THR A 476 -4.21 27.37 6.93
N GLY A 477 -3.56 26.95 8.01
CA GLY A 477 -3.54 27.75 9.24
C GLY A 477 -3.03 29.15 8.90
N GLU A 478 -3.71 30.17 9.43
CA GLU A 478 -3.57 31.62 9.18
C GLU A 478 -3.18 32.00 7.74
N GLU A 479 -4.13 32.56 7.00
CA GLU A 479 -3.82 33.41 5.84
C GLU A 479 -2.86 34.53 6.30
N SER A 480 -1.55 34.29 6.22
CA SER A 480 -0.63 35.41 6.08
C SER A 480 -0.88 35.93 4.66
N GLU A 481 -1.45 37.13 4.53
CA GLU A 481 -1.50 37.83 3.24
C GLU A 481 -0.10 37.75 2.61
N VAL A 482 0.01 37.01 1.51
CA VAL A 482 1.26 36.96 0.75
C VAL A 482 1.47 38.37 0.19
N THR A 483 2.45 39.07 0.74
CA THR A 483 2.88 40.36 0.21
C THR A 483 3.74 40.15 -1.04
N LYS A 484 3.99 41.22 -1.79
CA LYS A 484 4.88 41.17 -2.95
C LYS A 484 6.24 40.54 -2.56
N GLY A 485 6.68 39.55 -3.32
CA GLY A 485 7.94 38.84 -3.07
C GLY A 485 9.15 39.78 -3.05
N ASP A 486 10.05 39.54 -2.10
CA ASP A 486 11.31 40.28 -1.89
C ASP A 486 12.47 39.51 -2.53
N VAL A 487 13.14 40.16 -3.49
CA VAL A 487 14.24 39.58 -4.28
C VAL A 487 15.44 39.22 -3.41
N GLU A 488 15.80 40.04 -2.43
CA GLU A 488 16.98 39.80 -1.59
C GLU A 488 16.72 38.66 -0.60
N ARG A 489 15.50 38.58 -0.05
CA ARG A 489 15.09 37.42 0.76
C ARG A 489 15.07 36.15 -0.09
N GLY A 490 14.52 36.21 -1.31
CA GLY A 490 14.51 35.10 -2.25
C GLY A 490 15.90 34.60 -2.60
N LYS A 491 16.83 35.51 -2.89
CA LYS A 491 18.24 35.21 -3.14
C LYS A 491 18.92 34.57 -1.94
N LYS A 492 18.61 35.03 -0.72
CA LYS A 492 19.12 34.42 0.51
C LYS A 492 18.61 32.99 0.69
N ILE A 493 17.33 32.75 0.45
CA ILE A 493 16.73 31.41 0.51
C ILE A 493 17.41 30.51 -0.52
N PHE A 494 17.49 30.98 -1.77
CA PHE A 494 18.13 30.27 -2.88
C PHE A 494 19.55 29.79 -2.54
N ASN A 495 20.36 30.61 -1.86
CA ASN A 495 21.77 30.33 -1.61
C ASN A 495 22.07 29.65 -0.27
N THR A 496 21.24 29.87 0.76
CA THR A 496 21.63 29.58 2.15
C THR A 496 20.54 28.95 3.00
N HIS A 497 19.33 28.73 2.47
CA HIS A 497 18.28 28.10 3.26
C HIS A 497 18.73 26.71 3.75
N PRO A 498 18.51 26.31 5.01
CA PRO A 498 19.06 25.06 5.53
C PRO A 498 18.65 23.81 4.73
N ILE A 499 17.42 23.81 4.20
CA ILE A 499 16.82 22.67 3.48
C ILE A 499 16.56 23.00 2.01
N ALA A 500 15.74 24.02 1.72
CA ALA A 500 15.46 24.58 0.38
C ALA A 500 16.60 25.41 -0.27
N ASN A 501 17.86 24.98 -0.14
CA ASN A 501 18.99 25.64 -0.79
C ASN A 501 19.07 25.26 -2.28
N CYS A 502 18.44 26.06 -3.15
CA CYS A 502 18.43 25.83 -4.58
C CYS A 502 19.84 25.79 -5.20
N ALA A 503 20.78 26.60 -4.71
CA ALA A 503 22.15 26.67 -5.22
C ALA A 503 22.94 25.36 -5.06
N ARG A 504 22.51 24.46 -4.16
CA ARG A 504 23.13 23.13 -4.02
C ARG A 504 22.97 22.25 -5.25
N CYS A 505 21.86 22.41 -5.97
CA CYS A 505 21.58 21.61 -7.15
C CYS A 505 21.70 22.41 -8.43
N HIS A 506 21.42 23.72 -8.40
CA HIS A 506 21.36 24.56 -9.58
C HIS A 506 22.48 25.60 -9.60
N ALA A 507 23.15 25.72 -10.74
CA ALA A 507 24.11 26.78 -10.97
C ALA A 507 23.43 28.07 -11.47
N VAL A 508 23.93 29.23 -11.04
CA VAL A 508 23.64 30.56 -11.57
C VAL A 508 24.96 31.32 -11.67
N ASN A 509 25.27 31.87 -12.85
CA ASN A 509 26.53 32.54 -13.17
C ASN A 509 27.78 31.69 -12.86
N GLY A 510 27.68 30.37 -13.02
CA GLY A 510 28.77 29.43 -12.72
C GLY A 510 28.96 29.09 -11.25
N GLU A 511 28.13 29.62 -10.35
CA GLU A 511 28.13 29.27 -8.92
C GLU A 511 26.95 28.37 -8.58
N GLY A 512 27.21 27.23 -7.92
CA GLY A 512 26.19 26.27 -7.48
C GLY A 512 26.52 24.83 -7.88
N GLY A 513 25.53 23.94 -7.75
CA GLY A 513 25.68 22.51 -8.03
C GLY A 513 25.39 22.11 -9.49
N PRO A 514 25.92 20.96 -9.94
CA PRO A 514 25.71 20.44 -11.29
C PRO A 514 24.55 19.43 -11.39
N VAL A 515 23.75 19.25 -10.34
CA VAL A 515 22.73 18.19 -10.27
C VAL A 515 21.51 18.55 -11.12
N GLY A 516 20.99 19.77 -10.96
CA GLY A 516 19.90 20.33 -11.73
C GLY A 516 20.42 21.20 -12.90
N PRO A 517 19.56 21.50 -13.88
CA PRO A 517 19.94 22.40 -14.97
C PRO A 517 20.30 23.79 -14.44
N ALA A 518 21.25 24.46 -15.11
CA ALA A 518 21.58 25.85 -14.81
C ALA A 518 20.34 26.74 -14.92
N LEU A 519 20.17 27.66 -13.96
CA LEU A 519 19.03 28.57 -13.86
C LEU A 519 19.32 29.96 -14.43
N ASP A 520 20.50 30.15 -15.03
CA ASP A 520 20.77 31.31 -15.88
C ASP A 520 19.64 31.51 -16.89
N THR A 521 19.19 32.76 -17.02
CA THR A 521 18.14 33.18 -17.95
C THR A 521 16.81 32.41 -17.83
N ILE A 522 16.53 31.75 -16.69
CA ILE A 522 15.32 30.91 -16.55
C ILE A 522 14.03 31.71 -16.75
N ALA A 523 14.00 32.98 -16.32
CA ALA A 523 12.86 33.88 -16.48
C ALA A 523 12.61 34.29 -17.95
N THR A 524 13.61 34.12 -18.82
CA THR A 524 13.48 34.31 -20.27
C THR A 524 13.07 33.02 -20.97
N ARG A 525 13.45 31.86 -20.42
CA ARG A 525 13.24 30.54 -21.03
C ARG A 525 11.91 29.88 -20.67
N LYS A 526 11.34 30.18 -19.49
CA LYS A 526 10.12 29.55 -18.98
C LYS A 526 9.17 30.61 -18.40
N GLN A 527 7.87 30.32 -18.42
CA GLN A 527 6.84 31.19 -17.85
C GLN A 527 6.77 31.03 -16.33
N GLU A 528 6.18 32.01 -15.65
CA GLU A 528 6.08 32.07 -14.19
C GLU A 528 5.33 30.87 -13.60
N ASP A 529 4.25 30.43 -14.27
CA ASP A 529 3.46 29.26 -13.89
C ASP A 529 4.27 27.96 -13.92
N TYR A 530 5.11 27.76 -14.94
CA TYR A 530 6.01 26.62 -15.04
C TYR A 530 7.03 26.58 -13.90
N ILE A 531 7.63 27.74 -13.58
CA ILE A 531 8.64 27.83 -12.50
C ILE A 531 7.96 27.58 -11.15
N LEU A 532 6.76 28.13 -10.94
CA LEU A 532 5.98 27.89 -9.73
C LEU A 532 5.61 26.41 -9.60
N GLU A 533 5.10 25.78 -10.67
CA GLU A 533 4.81 24.34 -10.71
C GLU A 533 6.05 23.52 -10.35
N SER A 534 7.20 23.84 -10.95
CA SER A 534 8.47 23.16 -10.68
C SER A 534 8.92 23.28 -9.20
N LEU A 535 8.58 24.38 -8.51
CA LEU A 535 8.88 24.55 -7.09
C LEU A 535 7.92 23.77 -6.19
N VAL A 536 6.62 23.80 -6.48
CA VAL A 536 5.59 23.21 -5.60
C VAL A 536 5.39 21.72 -5.83
N ASP A 537 5.48 21.28 -7.08
CA ASP A 537 5.36 19.89 -7.52
C ASP A 537 6.47 19.57 -8.55
N PRO A 538 7.73 19.47 -8.10
CA PRO A 538 8.85 19.13 -8.98
C PRO A 538 8.72 17.75 -9.65
N GLY A 539 7.78 16.91 -9.22
CA GLY A 539 7.47 15.62 -9.81
C GLY A 539 6.47 15.69 -10.97
N ALA A 540 5.74 16.79 -11.13
CA ALA A 540 4.75 16.96 -12.20
C ALA A 540 5.38 16.92 -13.59
N THR A 541 6.51 17.61 -13.76
CA THR A 541 7.25 17.70 -15.03
C THR A 541 8.74 17.58 -14.78
N ILE A 542 9.40 16.60 -15.44
CA ILE A 542 10.86 16.49 -15.39
C ILE A 542 11.48 17.59 -16.26
N ALA A 543 12.40 18.36 -15.67
CA ALA A 543 13.04 19.48 -16.35
C ALA A 543 13.80 19.05 -17.62
N GLU A 544 13.68 19.87 -18.66
CA GLU A 544 14.36 19.69 -19.94
C GLU A 544 15.89 19.67 -19.75
N GLY A 545 16.56 18.63 -20.27
CA GLY A 545 18.00 18.42 -20.11
C GLY A 545 18.42 17.60 -18.88
N PHE A 546 17.49 17.28 -17.96
CA PHE A 546 17.77 16.36 -16.87
C PHE A 546 17.73 14.90 -17.34
N GLN A 547 18.77 14.13 -17.03
CA GLN A 547 18.89 12.73 -17.50
C GLN A 547 18.12 11.72 -16.65
N GLY A 548 17.67 12.10 -15.43
CA GLY A 548 16.92 11.22 -14.55
C GLY A 548 15.42 11.18 -14.86
N GLN A 549 14.77 10.08 -14.49
CA GLN A 549 13.31 9.91 -14.67
C GLN A 549 12.49 10.28 -13.42
N VAL A 550 13.16 10.64 -12.32
CA VAL A 550 12.56 11.09 -11.06
C VAL A 550 13.25 12.38 -10.68
N SER A 551 12.48 13.41 -10.38
CA SER A 551 13.04 14.70 -9.98
C SER A 551 13.77 14.57 -8.64
N PRO A 552 15.05 14.96 -8.53
CA PRO A 552 15.75 15.08 -7.26
C PRO A 552 15.29 16.32 -6.49
N MET A 553 14.57 17.24 -7.14
CA MET A 553 14.27 18.53 -6.56
C MET A 553 13.37 18.37 -5.32
N PRO A 554 13.77 18.96 -4.18
CA PRO A 554 12.94 18.99 -2.99
C PRO A 554 11.61 19.69 -3.30
N PRO A 555 10.49 19.24 -2.71
CA PRO A 555 9.23 19.94 -2.89
C PRO A 555 9.19 21.23 -2.09
N MET A 556 9.53 22.34 -2.75
CA MET A 556 9.68 23.63 -2.08
C MET A 556 8.35 24.12 -1.51
N GLY A 557 7.21 23.75 -2.08
CA GLY A 557 5.88 24.03 -1.51
C GLY A 557 5.62 23.37 -0.14
N VAL A 558 6.44 22.39 0.26
CA VAL A 558 6.42 21.76 1.60
C VAL A 558 7.45 22.41 2.52
N LEU A 559 8.55 22.91 1.97
CA LEU A 559 9.72 23.38 2.72
C LEU A 559 9.73 24.88 2.96
N LEU A 560 8.99 25.64 2.15
CA LEU A 560 8.89 27.09 2.20
C LEU A 560 7.47 27.50 2.55
N THR A 561 7.34 28.55 3.34
CA THR A 561 6.06 29.26 3.51
C THR A 561 5.63 29.91 2.19
N GLN A 562 4.35 30.32 2.09
CA GLN A 562 3.83 31.02 0.91
C GLN A 562 4.62 32.30 0.60
N GLN A 563 5.01 33.07 1.63
CA GLN A 563 5.82 34.27 1.44
C GLN A 563 7.25 33.94 0.98
N GLU A 564 7.89 32.91 1.55
CA GLU A 564 9.22 32.48 1.13
C GLU A 564 9.23 31.94 -0.30
N LEU A 565 8.18 31.24 -0.71
CA LEU A 565 7.98 30.80 -2.08
C LEU A 565 7.84 32.01 -3.03
N ALA A 566 7.04 33.00 -2.64
CA ALA A 566 6.90 34.25 -3.39
C ALA A 566 8.22 35.04 -3.48
N ASP A 567 9.02 35.07 -2.41
CA ASP A 567 10.34 35.70 -2.39
C ASP A 567 11.31 34.98 -3.34
N VAL A 568 11.37 33.65 -3.30
CA VAL A 568 12.19 32.83 -4.22
C VAL A 568 11.76 33.04 -5.67
N MET A 569 10.46 33.05 -5.95
CA MET A 569 9.93 33.36 -7.27
C MET A 569 10.37 34.75 -7.73
N ALA A 570 10.26 35.78 -6.89
CA ALA A 570 10.72 37.13 -7.22
C ALA A 570 12.20 37.15 -7.60
N TYR A 571 13.07 36.41 -6.91
CA TYR A 571 14.48 36.28 -7.27
C TYR A 571 14.69 35.55 -8.60
N LEU A 572 14.06 34.39 -8.80
CA LEU A 572 14.18 33.62 -10.05
C LEU A 572 13.74 34.45 -11.27
N MET A 573 12.71 35.28 -11.11
CA MET A 573 12.22 36.18 -12.16
C MET A 573 13.19 37.32 -12.50
N THR A 574 14.24 37.55 -11.70
CA THR A 574 15.33 38.48 -12.04
C THR A 574 16.42 37.85 -12.91
N LEU A 575 16.47 36.52 -13.01
CA LEU A 575 17.46 35.78 -13.80
C LEU A 575 17.06 35.73 -15.28
N LYS A 576 17.38 36.79 -16.01
CA LYS A 576 16.98 36.99 -17.42
C LYS A 576 18.08 36.68 -18.41
#